data_AF-A0A519PXJ7-F1
#
_entry.id   AF-A0A519PXJ7-F1
#
_cell.length_a   1.000
_cell.length_b   1.000
_cell.length_c   1.000
_cell.angle_alpha   90.00
_cell.angle_beta   90.00
_cell.angle_gamma   90.00
#
_symmetry.space_group_name_H-M   'P 1'
#
loop_
_entity.id
_entity.type
_entity.pdbx_description
1 polymer ?
#
loop_
_entity_poly.entity_id
_entity_poly.type
_entity_poly.pdbx_seq_one_letter_code
_entity_poly.pdbx_strand_id
1 'polypeptide(L)'
;MRRPTLMRGALIALALAVQACATVPVAPEAEADRAAAGISAERLSNHIRYLADDRLEGRYPGQVGEGLTLAYLQAQYEAMGYEPGGPDGQWLQPVELSVMRPLKAPEIAWRGSDGAEHALDPVTQITLRPPAERPTVQIAAAPVVFAGFGIVAPQKGWNDYGDADVRGAIVVVLEGEPASFGVEPDFYGSDRHKFQEAARRGAVGLLTLARSDWRLRYALREGATERTTVVGEEEGLLTGWVGKATLDAWFAGTGHTFADLERRAMEGGFTATAAGASLRLDLAEQATAIVSHNLLARLPGTTRPSETVIYSAHWDHEGARSAPDARGDRIYNGAWD
;
A
#
# COMPACT_ATOMS: atom_id res chain seq x y z
N MET A 1 -92.07 -5.57 6.77
CA MET A 1 -90.77 -4.86 6.90
C MET A 1 -90.04 -5.36 8.15
N ARG A 2 -89.12 -6.32 7.97
CA ARG A 2 -88.28 -6.90 9.02
C ARG A 2 -86.90 -7.17 8.42
N ARG A 3 -85.90 -6.45 8.95
CA ARG A 3 -84.62 -6.88 9.56
C ARG A 3 -83.94 -8.23 9.15
N PRO A 4 -82.62 -8.34 9.42
CA PRO A 4 -81.56 -8.80 8.52
C PRO A 4 -81.06 -10.23 8.81
N THR A 5 -80.17 -10.77 7.95
CA THR A 5 -79.04 -11.65 8.35
C THR A 5 -78.08 -11.94 7.19
N LEU A 6 -76.78 -11.76 7.46
CA LEU A 6 -75.61 -12.58 7.11
C LEU A 6 -75.48 -13.24 5.72
N MET A 7 -74.36 -12.96 5.05
CA MET A 7 -73.60 -14.03 4.40
C MET A 7 -72.08 -13.74 4.47
N ARG A 8 -71.36 -14.68 5.08
CA ARG A 8 -69.90 -14.82 5.10
C ARG A 8 -69.44 -15.42 3.76
N GLY A 9 -68.25 -15.06 3.28
CA GLY A 9 -67.52 -15.91 2.33
C GLY A 9 -66.35 -15.27 1.60
N ALA A 10 -65.20 -15.96 1.68
CA ALA A 10 -63.97 -15.90 0.88
C ALA A 10 -62.97 -14.75 1.16
N LEU A 11 -61.91 -14.97 1.96
CA LEU A 11 -60.67 -15.76 1.72
C LEU A 11 -59.59 -14.98 0.94
N ILE A 12 -58.67 -14.39 1.72
CA ILE A 12 -57.20 -14.46 1.63
C ILE A 12 -56.61 -14.79 0.25
N ALA A 13 -55.92 -13.82 -0.36
CA ALA A 13 -54.76 -14.04 -1.23
C ALA A 13 -53.85 -12.79 -1.20
N LEU A 14 -53.11 -12.64 -0.09
CA LEU A 14 -51.95 -11.75 0.01
C LEU A 14 -50.71 -12.65 -0.06
N ALA A 15 -50.14 -12.83 -1.25
CA ALA A 15 -48.82 -13.44 -1.43
C ALA A 15 -48.30 -13.17 -2.85
N LEU A 16 -46.98 -12.94 -2.95
CA LEU A 16 -46.15 -12.85 -4.15
C LEU A 16 -46.00 -11.47 -4.81
N ALA A 17 -45.26 -10.59 -4.14
CA ALA A 17 -44.53 -9.52 -4.82
C ALA A 17 -43.19 -9.22 -4.12
N VAL A 18 -42.39 -10.25 -3.81
CA VAL A 18 -40.98 -10.09 -3.44
C VAL A 18 -40.23 -11.31 -3.96
N GLN A 19 -39.01 -11.10 -4.45
CA GLN A 19 -38.06 -12.05 -5.06
C GLN A 19 -38.16 -12.22 -6.58
N ALA A 20 -38.01 -11.12 -7.31
CA ALA A 20 -37.12 -11.15 -8.46
C ALA A 20 -35.68 -11.08 -7.93
N CYS A 21 -35.13 -12.22 -7.53
CA CYS A 21 -33.68 -12.36 -7.48
C CYS A 21 -33.18 -12.12 -8.89
N ALA A 22 -32.49 -11.00 -9.12
CA ALA A 22 -31.69 -10.83 -10.31
C ALA A 22 -30.59 -11.89 -10.27
N THR A 23 -30.84 -13.04 -10.89
CA THR A 23 -29.80 -14.01 -11.22
C THR A 23 -28.83 -13.28 -12.13
N VAL A 24 -27.67 -12.90 -11.59
CA VAL A 24 -26.52 -12.56 -12.42
C VAL A 24 -26.29 -13.79 -13.30
N PRO A 25 -26.40 -13.69 -14.64
CA PRO A 25 -26.11 -14.82 -15.49
C PRO A 25 -24.66 -15.18 -15.25
N VAL A 26 -24.42 -16.33 -14.63
CA VAL A 26 -23.11 -16.96 -14.66
C VAL A 26 -22.86 -17.22 -16.15
N ALA A 27 -21.72 -16.75 -16.66
CA ALA A 27 -21.31 -17.08 -18.03
C ALA A 27 -21.48 -18.60 -18.21
N PRO A 28 -22.09 -19.08 -19.31
CA PRO A 28 -22.30 -20.51 -19.50
C PRO A 28 -20.98 -21.25 -19.26
N GLU A 29 -20.99 -22.34 -18.49
CA GLU A 29 -19.82 -23.15 -18.13
C GLU A 29 -18.92 -23.45 -19.36
N ALA A 30 -19.54 -23.63 -20.53
CA ALA A 30 -18.90 -23.82 -21.83
C ALA A 30 -18.09 -22.62 -22.39
N GLU A 31 -18.34 -21.38 -21.96
CA GLU A 31 -17.50 -20.21 -22.31
C GLU A 31 -16.26 -20.12 -21.42
N ALA A 32 -16.42 -20.37 -20.12
CA ALA A 32 -15.29 -20.45 -19.19
C ALA A 32 -14.36 -21.61 -19.57
N ASP A 33 -14.90 -22.78 -19.90
CA ASP A 33 -14.12 -23.94 -20.34
C ASP A 33 -13.38 -23.67 -21.65
N ARG A 34 -14.00 -22.96 -22.60
CA ARG A 34 -13.34 -22.55 -23.85
C ARG A 34 -12.21 -21.55 -23.58
N ALA A 35 -12.42 -20.59 -22.69
CA ALA A 35 -11.38 -19.65 -22.29
C ALA A 35 -10.21 -20.37 -21.61
N ALA A 36 -10.50 -21.30 -20.70
CA ALA A 36 -9.50 -22.13 -20.02
C ALA A 36 -8.72 -23.01 -20.99
N ALA A 37 -9.39 -23.64 -21.96
CA ALA A 37 -8.74 -24.43 -23.01
C ALA A 37 -7.84 -23.59 -23.92
N GLY A 38 -8.09 -22.28 -24.00
CA GLY A 38 -7.24 -21.32 -24.71
C GLY A 38 -5.98 -20.90 -23.95
N ILE A 39 -5.76 -21.33 -22.71
CA ILE A 39 -4.55 -21.01 -21.94
C ILE A 39 -3.42 -21.95 -22.36
N SER A 40 -2.28 -21.39 -22.76
CA SER A 40 -1.10 -22.15 -23.16
C SER A 40 0.10 -21.77 -22.30
N ALA A 41 0.72 -22.79 -21.68
CA ALA A 41 1.96 -22.62 -20.93
C ALA A 41 3.09 -22.07 -21.80
N GLU A 42 3.16 -22.49 -23.08
CA GLU A 42 4.15 -22.00 -24.03
C GLU A 42 3.98 -20.50 -24.29
N ARG A 43 2.75 -20.04 -24.55
CA ARG A 43 2.50 -18.60 -24.77
C ARG A 43 2.84 -17.77 -23.54
N LEU A 44 2.38 -18.21 -22.36
CA LEU A 44 2.71 -17.55 -21.10
C LEU A 44 4.22 -17.46 -20.90
N SER A 45 4.94 -18.56 -21.15
CA SER A 45 6.39 -18.59 -21.05
C SER A 45 7.07 -17.64 -22.05
N ASN A 46 6.55 -17.49 -23.27
CA ASN A 46 7.09 -16.54 -24.24
C ASN A 46 6.89 -15.08 -23.82
N HIS A 47 5.74 -14.73 -23.24
CA HIS A 47 5.51 -13.39 -22.67
C HIS A 47 6.47 -13.12 -21.51
N ILE A 48 6.63 -14.08 -20.59
CA ILE A 48 7.54 -13.96 -19.45
C ILE A 48 8.98 -13.78 -19.92
N ARG A 49 9.45 -14.58 -20.89
CA ARG A 49 10.81 -14.45 -21.44
C ARG A 49 11.05 -13.09 -22.10
N TYR A 50 10.09 -12.60 -22.87
CA TYR A 50 10.23 -11.26 -23.47
C TYR A 50 10.30 -10.19 -22.39
N LEU A 51 9.36 -10.22 -21.43
CA LEU A 51 9.30 -9.22 -20.39
C LEU A 51 10.54 -9.25 -19.48
N ALA A 52 11.11 -10.44 -19.25
CA ALA A 52 12.32 -10.63 -18.46
C ALA A 52 13.64 -10.52 -19.26
N ASP A 53 13.62 -10.11 -20.53
CA ASP A 53 14.84 -10.02 -21.33
C ASP A 53 15.72 -8.85 -20.86
N ASP A 54 17.04 -9.04 -20.83
CA ASP A 54 18.03 -8.03 -20.42
C ASP A 54 17.88 -6.69 -21.15
N ARG A 55 17.39 -6.71 -22.41
CA ARG A 55 17.17 -5.49 -23.18
C ARG A 55 16.10 -4.56 -22.56
N LEU A 56 15.24 -5.09 -21.68
CA LEU A 56 14.26 -4.31 -20.93
C LEU A 56 14.83 -3.73 -19.62
N GLU A 57 16.10 -3.98 -19.30
CA GLU A 57 16.83 -3.35 -18.18
C GLU A 57 16.10 -3.42 -16.83
N GLY A 58 15.30 -4.47 -16.61
CA GLY A 58 14.51 -4.64 -15.39
C GLY A 58 13.34 -3.68 -15.23
N ARG A 59 12.94 -2.96 -16.28
CA ARG A 59 11.66 -2.21 -16.39
C ARG A 59 11.41 -1.21 -15.28
N TYR A 60 12.43 -0.51 -14.79
CA TYR A 60 12.22 0.58 -13.84
C TYR A 60 11.48 1.75 -14.52
N PRO A 61 10.54 2.42 -13.85
CA PRO A 61 9.84 3.58 -14.40
C PRO A 61 10.79 4.68 -14.91
N GLY A 62 10.49 5.23 -16.08
CA GLY A 62 11.27 6.30 -16.72
C GLY A 62 12.59 5.85 -17.37
N GLN A 63 12.90 4.55 -17.38
CA GLN A 63 14.07 3.99 -18.07
C GLN A 63 13.71 3.44 -19.46
N VAL A 64 14.72 2.99 -20.22
CA VAL A 64 14.55 2.45 -21.59
C VAL A 64 13.57 1.27 -21.60
N GLY A 65 13.63 0.43 -20.56
CA GLY A 65 12.75 -0.72 -20.36
C GLY A 65 11.25 -0.41 -20.37
N GLU A 66 10.85 0.75 -19.85
CA GLU A 66 9.45 1.18 -19.85
C GLU A 66 8.91 1.26 -21.29
N GLY A 67 9.59 1.99 -22.16
CA GLY A 67 9.15 2.18 -23.54
C GLY A 67 9.02 0.87 -24.32
N LEU A 68 9.96 -0.05 -24.14
CA LEU A 68 9.91 -1.37 -24.77
C LEU A 68 8.75 -2.23 -24.23
N THR A 69 8.53 -2.19 -22.92
CA THR A 69 7.44 -2.91 -22.26
C THR A 69 6.08 -2.42 -22.75
N LEU A 70 5.86 -1.11 -22.73
CA LEU A 70 4.59 -0.51 -23.14
C LEU A 70 4.30 -0.75 -24.62
N ALA A 71 5.30 -0.64 -25.49
CA ALA A 71 5.16 -0.97 -26.91
C ALA A 71 4.79 -2.44 -27.13
N TYR A 72 5.41 -3.35 -26.38
CA TYR A 72 5.08 -4.77 -26.45
C TYR A 72 3.65 -5.05 -26.00
N LEU A 73 3.25 -4.52 -24.84
CA LEU A 73 1.91 -4.68 -24.29
C LEU A 73 0.85 -4.12 -25.24
N GLN A 74 1.07 -2.91 -25.78
CA GLN A 74 0.16 -2.31 -26.76
C GLN A 74 -0.01 -3.23 -27.97
N ALA A 75 1.08 -3.73 -28.55
CA ALA A 75 1.01 -4.65 -29.69
C ALA A 75 0.25 -5.95 -29.38
N GLN A 76 0.39 -6.49 -28.15
CA GLN A 76 -0.39 -7.66 -27.73
C GLN A 76 -1.89 -7.34 -27.64
N TYR A 77 -2.26 -6.21 -27.05
CA TYR A 77 -3.65 -5.79 -26.92
C TYR A 77 -4.30 -5.46 -28.27
N GLU A 78 -3.58 -4.79 -29.17
CA GLU A 78 -4.02 -4.56 -30.54
C GLU A 78 -4.26 -5.88 -31.29
N ALA A 79 -3.35 -6.84 -31.17
CA ALA A 79 -3.52 -8.17 -31.78
C ALA A 79 -4.73 -8.95 -31.22
N MET A 80 -5.12 -8.67 -29.97
CA MET A 80 -6.32 -9.22 -29.34
C MET A 80 -7.60 -8.44 -29.68
N GLY A 81 -7.52 -7.33 -30.42
CA GLY A 81 -8.66 -6.51 -30.83
C GLY A 81 -9.15 -5.52 -29.77
N TYR A 82 -8.31 -5.16 -28.80
CA TYR A 82 -8.62 -4.10 -27.85
C TYR A 82 -8.42 -2.72 -28.49
N GLU A 83 -9.08 -1.72 -27.91
CA GLU A 83 -8.97 -0.31 -28.26
C GLU A 83 -8.23 0.47 -27.16
N PRO A 84 -7.67 1.65 -27.44
CA PRO A 84 -7.12 2.53 -26.41
C PRO A 84 -8.20 2.94 -25.38
N GLY A 85 -7.86 2.81 -24.10
CA GLY A 85 -8.72 3.17 -22.97
C GLY A 85 -8.24 4.38 -22.17
N GLY A 86 -7.13 5.01 -22.56
CA GLY A 86 -6.54 6.15 -21.88
C GLY A 86 -7.16 7.50 -22.26
N PRO A 87 -6.67 8.60 -21.66
CA PRO A 87 -7.11 9.96 -21.94
C PRO A 87 -7.05 10.28 -23.44
N ASP A 88 -8.03 11.06 -23.92
CA ASP A 88 -8.10 11.52 -25.32
C ASP A 88 -8.00 10.40 -26.37
N GLY A 89 -8.44 9.19 -26.03
CA GLY A 89 -8.40 8.02 -26.91
C GLY A 89 -6.99 7.47 -27.15
N GLN A 90 -6.04 7.75 -26.24
CA GLN A 90 -4.68 7.23 -26.29
C GLN A 90 -4.55 5.91 -25.51
N TRP A 91 -3.51 5.13 -25.80
CA TRP A 91 -3.19 3.91 -25.03
C TRP A 91 -2.58 4.20 -23.67
N LEU A 92 -1.84 5.30 -23.58
CA LEU A 92 -1.04 5.63 -22.40
C LEU A 92 -1.72 6.70 -21.56
N GLN A 93 -1.75 6.48 -20.25
CA GLN A 93 -2.11 7.49 -19.26
C GLN A 93 -0.81 7.92 -18.55
N PRO A 94 -0.42 9.20 -18.63
CA PRO A 94 0.77 9.68 -17.94
C PRO A 94 0.56 9.66 -16.42
N VAL A 95 1.64 9.34 -15.70
CA VAL A 95 1.72 9.34 -14.24
C VAL A 95 2.95 10.14 -13.85
N GLU A 96 2.74 11.22 -13.10
CA GLU A 96 3.83 12.04 -12.57
C GLU A 96 4.42 11.37 -11.33
N LEU A 97 5.71 11.11 -11.37
CA LEU A 97 6.43 10.44 -10.30
C LEU A 97 7.63 11.29 -9.86
N SER A 98 8.06 11.11 -8.61
CA SER A 98 9.32 11.63 -8.10
C SER A 98 10.26 10.48 -7.76
N VAL A 99 11.43 10.47 -8.39
CA VAL A 99 12.55 9.60 -8.03
C VAL A 99 13.30 10.24 -6.86
N MET A 100 13.38 9.49 -5.76
CA MET A 100 13.91 9.92 -4.47
C MET A 100 15.20 9.17 -4.15
N ARG A 101 16.33 9.87 -4.16
CA ARG A 101 17.67 9.32 -3.92
C ARG A 101 18.31 9.91 -2.66
N PRO A 102 18.76 9.09 -1.70
CA PRO A 102 19.52 9.58 -0.54
C PRO A 102 20.79 10.35 -0.94
N LEU A 103 20.96 11.56 -0.41
CA LEU A 103 22.17 12.38 -0.62
C LEU A 103 23.26 12.14 0.43
N LYS A 104 22.86 11.66 1.60
CA LYS A 104 23.74 11.27 2.70
C LYS A 104 23.09 10.13 3.50
N ALA A 105 23.88 9.49 4.36
CA ALA A 105 23.32 8.61 5.38
C ALA A 105 22.41 9.43 6.32
N PRO A 106 21.20 8.94 6.66
CA PRO A 106 20.30 9.66 7.55
C PRO A 106 20.89 9.72 8.97
N GLU A 107 20.82 10.91 9.58
CA GLU A 107 21.26 11.11 10.96
C GLU A 107 20.03 11.11 11.86
N ILE A 108 19.89 10.06 12.67
CA ILE A 108 18.75 9.86 13.55
C ILE A 108 19.27 9.62 14.96
N ALA A 109 18.76 10.37 15.93
CA ALA A 109 19.03 10.16 17.34
C ALA A 109 17.73 10.27 18.13
N TRP A 110 17.68 9.67 19.32
CA TRP A 110 16.56 9.82 20.23
C TRP A 110 17.03 10.28 21.61
N ARG A 111 16.13 10.97 22.31
CA ARG A 111 16.30 11.33 23.72
C ARG A 111 15.18 10.70 24.53
N GLY A 112 15.57 9.95 25.55
CA GLY A 112 14.66 9.26 26.47
C GLY A 112 14.37 10.02 27.74
N SER A 113 13.71 9.33 28.67
CA SER A 113 13.43 9.81 30.03
C SER A 113 14.70 10.04 30.88
N ASP A 114 15.81 9.40 30.49
CA ASP A 114 17.14 9.61 31.08
C ASP A 114 17.77 10.97 30.71
N GLY A 115 17.19 11.67 29.73
CA GLY A 115 17.68 12.95 29.22
C GLY A 115 18.94 12.83 28.35
N ALA A 116 19.48 11.64 28.13
CA ALA A 116 20.65 11.42 27.27
C ALA A 116 20.23 11.29 25.80
N GLU A 117 21.11 11.71 24.89
CA GLU A 117 20.91 11.52 23.45
C GLU A 117 21.62 10.25 23.01
N HIS A 118 20.89 9.40 22.29
CA HIS A 118 21.32 8.10 21.81
C HIS A 118 21.20 8.06 20.29
N ALA A 119 22.31 7.86 19.58
CA ALA A 119 22.27 7.69 18.13
C ALA A 119 21.54 6.39 17.76
N LEU A 120 20.79 6.41 16.65
CA LEU A 120 20.20 5.22 16.05
C LEU A 120 20.93 4.88 14.77
N ASP A 121 21.27 3.60 14.62
CA ASP A 121 21.90 3.07 13.43
C ASP A 121 20.85 2.87 12.32
N PRO A 122 20.96 3.59 11.19
CA PRO A 122 20.02 3.45 10.10
C PRO A 122 20.14 2.13 9.31
N VAL A 123 21.16 1.33 9.61
CA VAL A 123 21.42 0.03 8.97
C VAL A 123 20.84 -1.13 9.79
N THR A 124 20.67 -0.94 11.11
CA THR A 124 20.23 -2.03 12.01
C THR A 124 19.01 -1.72 12.86
N GLN A 125 18.64 -0.45 13.07
CA GLN A 125 17.63 -0.09 14.07
C GLN A 125 16.39 0.62 13.51
N ILE A 126 16.57 1.53 12.55
CA ILE A 126 15.50 2.42 12.08
C ILE A 126 15.76 2.93 10.66
N THR A 127 14.71 3.12 9.86
CA THR A 127 14.77 3.94 8.65
C THR A 127 13.68 4.99 8.73
N LEU A 128 13.96 6.17 8.19
CA LEU A 128 12.99 7.24 8.05
C LEU A 128 13.38 8.08 6.86
N ARG A 129 12.40 8.41 6.03
CA ARG A 129 12.63 9.05 4.74
C ARG A 129 11.68 10.23 4.56
N PRO A 130 12.14 11.40 4.08
CA PRO A 130 11.29 12.55 3.79
C PRO A 130 10.32 12.31 2.62
N PRO A 131 9.19 13.05 2.56
CA PRO A 131 8.33 13.07 1.37
C PRO A 131 8.97 13.90 0.24
N ALA A 132 8.48 13.75 -1.00
CA ALA A 132 9.08 14.38 -2.18
C ALA A 132 9.03 15.92 -2.16
N GLU A 133 7.99 16.50 -1.55
CA GLU A 133 7.78 17.96 -1.49
C GLU A 133 8.71 18.62 -0.47
N ARG A 134 9.26 17.84 0.47
CA ARG A 134 10.24 18.29 1.48
C ARG A 134 11.40 17.30 1.56
N PRO A 135 12.23 17.20 0.52
CA PRO A 135 13.26 16.16 0.42
C PRO A 135 14.43 16.39 1.40
N THR A 136 14.48 17.53 2.07
CA THR A 136 15.41 17.80 3.18
C THR A 136 14.62 18.14 4.44
N VAL A 137 14.89 17.44 5.53
CA VAL A 137 14.19 17.61 6.81
C VAL A 137 15.19 17.64 7.95
N GLN A 138 15.08 18.69 8.77
CA GLN A 138 15.77 18.79 10.05
C GLN A 138 14.73 18.99 11.16
N ILE A 139 14.75 18.11 12.16
CA ILE A 139 13.86 18.17 13.32
C ILE A 139 14.74 18.02 14.56
N ALA A 140 14.64 18.98 15.49
CA ALA A 140 15.43 18.97 16.71
C ALA A 140 14.90 17.97 17.75
N ALA A 141 13.57 17.87 17.88
CA ALA A 141 12.89 16.95 18.78
C ALA A 141 11.43 16.76 18.36
N ALA A 142 11.08 15.62 17.79
CA ALA A 142 9.69 15.21 17.57
C ALA A 142 9.30 14.12 18.58
N PRO A 143 8.23 14.27 19.37
CA PRO A 143 7.79 13.24 20.30
C PRO A 143 7.38 11.98 19.55
N VAL A 144 7.56 10.82 20.18
CA VAL A 144 7.14 9.53 19.64
C VAL A 144 5.88 9.03 20.34
N VAL A 145 4.89 8.59 19.56
CA VAL A 145 3.64 8.01 20.06
C VAL A 145 3.42 6.65 19.41
N PHE A 146 3.22 5.59 20.18
CA PHE A 146 2.75 4.32 19.63
C PHE A 146 1.23 4.36 19.52
N ALA A 147 0.68 4.04 18.36
CA ALA A 147 -0.75 4.12 18.07
C ALA A 147 -1.30 2.78 17.57
N GLY A 148 -0.83 1.64 18.10
CA GLY A 148 -1.42 0.34 17.79
C GLY A 148 -1.33 0.03 16.29
N PHE A 149 -2.42 -0.31 15.64
CA PHE A 149 -2.45 -0.43 14.17
C PHE A 149 -2.63 0.91 13.46
N GLY A 150 -2.86 2.01 14.17
CA GLY A 150 -3.13 3.32 13.58
C GLY A 150 -4.52 3.40 12.94
N ILE A 151 -5.48 2.60 13.43
CA ILE A 151 -6.80 2.47 12.83
C ILE A 151 -7.85 3.27 13.62
N VAL A 152 -8.74 3.93 12.88
CA VAL A 152 -10.00 4.45 13.40
C VAL A 152 -11.15 3.92 12.57
N ALA A 153 -11.87 2.96 13.15
CA ALA A 153 -13.01 2.28 12.53
C ALA A 153 -14.21 2.31 13.48
N PRO A 154 -14.98 3.42 13.54
CA PRO A 154 -16.13 3.55 14.45
C PRO A 154 -17.17 2.44 14.24
N GLN A 155 -17.35 1.99 13.00
CA GLN A 155 -18.27 0.91 12.63
C GLN A 155 -17.88 -0.45 13.23
N LYS A 156 -16.60 -0.64 13.55
CA LYS A 156 -16.04 -1.82 14.21
C LYS A 156 -15.76 -1.58 15.70
N GLY A 157 -16.12 -0.40 16.23
CA GLY A 157 -15.83 -0.02 17.61
C GLY A 157 -14.34 0.09 17.92
N TRP A 158 -13.50 0.37 16.91
CA TRP A 158 -12.04 0.40 17.04
C TRP A 158 -11.50 1.82 16.88
N ASN A 159 -10.66 2.26 17.82
CA ASN A 159 -9.97 3.54 17.75
C ASN A 159 -8.65 3.44 18.49
N ASP A 160 -7.57 3.18 17.75
CA ASP A 160 -6.23 3.08 18.33
C ASP A 160 -5.72 4.42 18.86
N TYR A 161 -6.20 5.55 18.33
CA TYR A 161 -5.72 6.87 18.76
C TYR A 161 -6.38 7.34 20.06
N GLY A 162 -7.62 6.91 20.33
CA GLY A 162 -8.41 7.47 21.43
C GLY A 162 -8.45 9.00 21.35
N ASP A 163 -8.12 9.65 22.47
CA ASP A 163 -8.02 11.11 22.61
C ASP A 163 -6.58 11.65 22.49
N ALA A 164 -5.62 10.82 22.07
CA ALA A 164 -4.22 11.22 22.01
C ALA A 164 -3.98 12.36 20.99
N ASP A 165 -3.26 13.38 21.42
CA ASP A 165 -2.74 14.43 20.53
C ASP A 165 -1.41 13.97 19.92
N VAL A 166 -1.41 13.78 18.61
CA VAL A 166 -0.21 13.37 17.84
C VAL A 166 0.32 14.50 16.96
N ARG A 167 -0.14 15.74 17.15
CA ARG A 167 0.37 16.88 16.38
C ARG A 167 1.86 17.07 16.62
N GLY A 168 2.63 17.16 15.54
CA GLY A 168 4.08 17.29 15.61
C GLY A 168 4.83 16.00 15.99
N ALA A 169 4.11 14.89 16.23
CA ALA A 169 4.69 13.63 16.65
C ALA A 169 5.08 12.73 15.48
N ILE A 170 6.01 11.81 15.75
CA ILE A 170 6.25 10.63 14.90
C ILE A 170 5.43 9.49 15.50
N VAL A 171 4.46 9.01 14.74
CA VAL A 171 3.57 7.93 15.16
C VAL A 171 4.18 6.59 14.77
N VAL A 172 4.21 5.63 15.69
CA VAL A 172 4.60 4.25 15.44
C VAL A 172 3.35 3.38 15.35
N VAL A 173 3.23 2.57 14.29
CA VAL A 173 2.11 1.66 14.06
C VAL A 173 2.55 0.23 13.78
N LEU A 174 1.66 -0.73 13.98
CA LEU A 174 1.80 -2.13 13.56
C LEU A 174 1.40 -2.29 12.08
N GLU A 175 2.00 -3.26 11.39
CA GLU A 175 1.55 -3.70 10.06
C GLU A 175 0.16 -4.37 10.13
N GLY A 176 -0.66 -4.19 9.08
CA GLY A 176 -1.94 -4.88 8.93
C GLY A 176 -3.02 -4.39 9.90
N GLU A 177 -3.89 -5.30 10.35
CA GLU A 177 -5.04 -4.98 11.20
C GLU A 177 -5.29 -6.07 12.25
N PRO A 178 -6.11 -5.81 13.29
CA PRO A 178 -6.46 -6.83 14.27
C PRO A 178 -7.14 -8.04 13.63
N ALA A 179 -6.81 -9.25 14.07
CA ALA A 179 -7.43 -10.47 13.54
C ALA A 179 -8.97 -10.50 13.71
N SER A 180 -9.51 -9.75 14.66
CA SER A 180 -10.95 -9.59 14.88
C SER A 180 -11.67 -8.87 13.73
N PHE A 181 -10.94 -8.24 12.80
CA PHE A 181 -11.55 -7.53 11.67
C PHE A 181 -12.04 -8.47 10.57
N GLY A 182 -11.62 -9.75 10.59
CA GLY A 182 -12.02 -10.78 9.65
C GLY A 182 -11.03 -10.99 8.50
N VAL A 183 -11.48 -11.68 7.45
CA VAL A 183 -10.67 -12.02 6.26
C VAL A 183 -10.80 -10.95 5.15
N GLU A 184 -11.65 -9.94 5.34
CA GLU A 184 -11.81 -8.75 4.48
C GLU A 184 -12.19 -7.53 5.36
N PRO A 185 -11.73 -6.28 5.07
CA PRO A 185 -10.93 -5.80 3.94
C PRO A 185 -9.59 -5.11 4.30
N ASP A 186 -8.64 -5.18 3.38
CA ASP A 186 -7.33 -4.46 3.34
C ASP A 186 -7.42 -2.94 3.56
N PHE A 187 -8.61 -2.33 3.53
CA PHE A 187 -8.75 -0.88 3.71
C PHE A 187 -8.10 -0.37 5.01
N TYR A 188 -8.49 -0.90 6.17
CA TYR A 188 -7.95 -0.43 7.46
C TYR A 188 -6.53 -0.96 7.71
N GLY A 189 -6.20 -2.13 7.17
CA GLY A 189 -4.86 -2.70 7.20
C GLY A 189 -3.84 -1.97 6.32
N SER A 190 -4.29 -1.23 5.29
CA SER A 190 -3.42 -0.59 4.30
C SER A 190 -2.53 0.50 4.90
N ASP A 191 -1.30 0.57 4.42
CA ASP A 191 -0.35 1.63 4.78
C ASP A 191 -0.92 3.02 4.44
N ARG A 192 -1.63 3.13 3.31
CA ARG A 192 -2.28 4.37 2.89
C ARG A 192 -3.32 4.86 3.92
N HIS A 193 -4.13 3.97 4.50
CA HIS A 193 -5.09 4.37 5.52
C HIS A 193 -4.38 4.89 6.78
N LYS A 194 -3.35 4.17 7.26
CA LYS A 194 -2.57 4.53 8.45
C LYS A 194 -1.87 5.88 8.25
N PHE A 195 -1.29 6.08 7.06
CA PHE A 195 -0.70 7.34 6.63
C PHE A 195 -1.72 8.46 6.72
N GLN A 196 -2.87 8.32 6.06
CA GLN A 196 -3.90 9.35 6.01
C GLN A 196 -4.43 9.69 7.40
N GLU A 197 -4.63 8.70 8.27
CA GLU A 197 -5.11 8.93 9.63
C GLU A 197 -4.07 9.68 10.49
N ALA A 198 -2.79 9.30 10.41
CA ALA A 198 -1.72 10.01 11.11
C ALA A 198 -1.55 11.46 10.58
N ALA A 199 -1.54 11.63 9.26
CA ALA A 199 -1.42 12.92 8.60
C ALA A 199 -2.58 13.87 8.96
N ARG A 200 -3.83 13.37 8.92
CA ARG A 200 -5.02 14.13 9.30
C ARG A 200 -4.97 14.62 10.74
N ARG A 201 -4.27 13.91 11.63
CA ARG A 201 -4.08 14.28 13.04
C ARG A 201 -2.89 15.21 13.27
N GLY A 202 -2.18 15.59 12.22
CA GLY A 202 -1.05 16.51 12.28
C GLY A 202 0.26 15.86 12.74
N ALA A 203 0.38 14.53 12.66
CA ALA A 203 1.67 13.88 12.80
C ALA A 203 2.66 14.43 11.77
N VAL A 204 3.95 14.36 12.07
CA VAL A 204 5.03 14.71 11.13
C VAL A 204 5.71 13.48 10.55
N GLY A 205 5.51 12.31 11.14
CA GLY A 205 6.01 11.06 10.59
C GLY A 205 5.21 9.83 11.01
N LEU A 206 5.36 8.77 10.23
CA LEU A 206 4.81 7.45 10.46
C LEU A 206 5.95 6.41 10.37
N LEU A 207 6.15 5.66 11.46
CA LEU A 207 7.05 4.53 11.52
C LEU A 207 6.24 3.24 11.64
N THR A 208 6.56 2.25 10.82
CA THR A 208 5.98 0.92 10.96
C THR A 208 6.90 0.02 11.77
N LEU A 209 6.35 -0.67 12.76
CA LEU A 209 7.09 -1.64 13.56
C LEU A 209 7.40 -2.89 12.73
N ALA A 210 8.67 -3.20 12.55
CA ALA A 210 9.09 -4.49 12.05
C ALA A 210 9.06 -5.53 13.18
N ARG A 211 8.13 -6.48 13.11
CA ARG A 211 7.94 -7.54 14.14
C ARG A 211 8.92 -8.72 14.02
N SER A 212 9.75 -8.75 12.98
CA SER A 212 10.81 -9.74 12.81
C SER A 212 12.10 -9.10 12.31
N ASP A 213 13.25 -9.67 12.68
CA ASP A 213 14.56 -9.19 12.25
C ASP A 213 14.73 -9.23 10.72
N TRP A 214 14.16 -10.26 10.08
CA TRP A 214 14.13 -10.34 8.61
C TRP A 214 13.41 -9.13 8.01
N ARG A 215 12.19 -8.84 8.49
CA ARG A 215 11.38 -7.71 8.00
C ARG A 215 12.10 -6.38 8.20
N LEU A 216 12.74 -6.20 9.36
CA LEU A 216 13.52 -5.02 9.67
C LEU A 216 14.69 -4.87 8.68
N ARG A 217 15.53 -5.90 8.55
CA ARG A 217 16.68 -5.86 7.63
C ARG A 217 16.28 -5.58 6.18
N TYR A 218 15.17 -6.17 5.73
CA TYR A 218 14.62 -5.88 4.41
C TYR A 218 14.21 -4.40 4.29
N ALA A 219 13.43 -3.89 5.24
CA ALA A 219 13.00 -2.49 5.24
C ALA A 219 14.16 -1.48 5.30
N LEU A 220 15.20 -1.77 6.08
CA LEU A 220 16.38 -0.89 6.18
C LEU A 220 17.19 -0.88 4.89
N ARG A 221 17.27 -2.02 4.19
CA ARG A 221 17.91 -2.10 2.86
C ARG A 221 17.15 -1.28 1.83
N GLU A 222 15.83 -1.44 1.74
CA GLU A 222 14.96 -0.64 0.86
C GLU A 222 15.01 0.85 1.21
N GLY A 223 15.06 1.16 2.51
CA GLY A 223 15.21 2.51 3.02
C GLY A 223 16.55 3.16 2.63
N ALA A 224 17.57 2.39 2.25
CA ALA A 224 18.86 2.92 1.81
C ALA A 224 18.95 3.11 0.28
N THR A 225 17.97 2.64 -0.49
CA THR A 225 18.00 2.68 -1.96
C THR A 225 17.14 3.81 -2.52
N GLU A 226 17.32 4.04 -3.82
CA GLU A 226 16.42 4.89 -4.60
C GLU A 226 15.00 4.32 -4.57
N ARG A 227 14.01 5.21 -4.55
CA ARG A 227 12.60 4.85 -4.70
C ARG A 227 11.88 5.81 -5.61
N THR A 228 10.67 5.42 -6.01
CA THR A 228 9.73 6.26 -6.74
C THR A 228 8.50 6.49 -5.87
N THR A 229 7.94 7.69 -5.90
CA THR A 229 6.65 8.04 -5.28
C THR A 229 5.79 8.81 -6.28
N VAL A 230 4.47 8.69 -6.18
CA VAL A 230 3.54 9.44 -7.03
C VAL A 230 3.47 10.88 -6.55
N VAL A 231 3.61 11.84 -7.46
CA VAL A 231 3.50 13.26 -7.11
C VAL A 231 2.07 13.55 -6.64
N GLY A 232 1.93 14.11 -5.43
CA GLY A 232 0.63 14.39 -4.82
C GLY A 232 -0.02 13.22 -4.07
N GLU A 233 0.59 12.04 -4.04
CA GLU A 233 0.17 10.92 -3.19
C GLU A 233 1.02 10.88 -1.91
N GLU A 234 0.40 10.62 -0.75
CA GLU A 234 1.10 10.52 0.55
C GLU A 234 1.96 11.74 0.92
N GLU A 235 1.42 12.94 0.70
CA GLU A 235 2.12 14.19 1.05
C GLU A 235 2.28 14.36 2.58
N GLY A 236 3.47 14.81 2.98
CA GLY A 236 3.65 15.53 4.24
C GLY A 236 4.23 14.75 5.43
N LEU A 237 4.16 13.41 5.45
CA LEU A 237 4.80 12.62 6.52
C LEU A 237 6.18 12.12 6.10
N LEU A 238 7.06 12.07 7.09
CA LEU A 238 8.22 11.19 7.04
C LEU A 238 7.76 9.73 7.19
N THR A 239 8.25 8.79 6.37
CA THR A 239 7.85 7.38 6.48
C THR A 239 9.04 6.45 6.67
N GLY A 240 8.85 5.34 7.37
CA GLY A 240 9.91 4.37 7.58
C GLY A 240 9.57 3.24 8.53
N TRP A 241 10.61 2.59 9.05
CA TRP A 241 10.50 1.35 9.83
C TRP A 241 11.36 1.40 11.07
N VAL A 242 10.93 0.72 12.14
CA VAL A 242 11.67 0.66 13.40
C VAL A 242 11.63 -0.74 14.00
N GLY A 243 12.74 -1.16 14.60
CA GLY A 243 12.86 -2.45 15.28
C GLY A 243 12.24 -2.46 16.68
N LYS A 244 11.76 -3.63 17.11
CA LYS A 244 11.14 -3.82 18.44
C LYS A 244 12.04 -3.44 19.62
N ALA A 245 13.33 -3.78 19.56
CA ALA A 245 14.30 -3.43 20.62
C ALA A 245 14.42 -1.91 20.85
N THR A 246 14.24 -1.12 19.78
CA THR A 246 14.22 0.35 19.87
C THR A 246 12.99 0.84 20.62
N LEU A 247 11.83 0.22 20.39
CA LEU A 247 10.59 0.54 21.12
C LEU A 247 10.70 0.16 22.60
N ASP A 248 11.28 -1.01 22.91
CA ASP A 248 11.53 -1.42 24.31
C ASP A 248 12.39 -0.37 25.04
N ALA A 249 13.41 0.17 24.38
CA ALA A 249 14.26 1.23 24.93
C ALA A 249 13.52 2.56 25.12
N TRP A 250 12.66 2.95 24.18
CA TRP A 250 11.89 4.18 24.29
C TRP A 250 10.91 4.11 25.46
N PHE A 251 10.14 3.02 25.57
CA PHE A 251 9.17 2.83 26.65
C PHE A 251 9.80 2.59 28.03
N ALA A 252 11.13 2.45 28.13
CA ALA A 252 11.81 2.30 29.41
C ALA A 252 11.52 3.47 30.37
N GLY A 253 11.08 3.15 31.57
CA GLY A 253 10.75 4.15 32.60
C GLY A 253 9.37 4.81 32.47
N THR A 254 8.57 4.46 31.44
CA THR A 254 7.19 4.98 31.28
C THR A 254 6.16 4.29 32.18
N GLY A 255 6.53 3.17 32.82
CA GLY A 255 5.58 2.29 33.54
C GLY A 255 4.83 1.32 32.62
N HIS A 256 5.07 1.38 31.31
CA HIS A 256 4.56 0.42 30.32
C HIS A 256 5.68 -0.50 29.82
N THR A 257 5.34 -1.75 29.50
CA THR A 257 6.19 -2.60 28.66
C THR A 257 5.66 -2.53 27.23
N PHE A 258 6.56 -2.48 26.24
CA PHE A 258 6.11 -2.46 24.85
C PHE A 258 5.39 -3.76 24.47
N ALA A 259 5.83 -4.90 25.03
CA ALA A 259 5.14 -6.18 24.86
C ALA A 259 3.66 -6.15 25.32
N ASP A 260 3.35 -5.48 26.44
CA ASP A 260 1.97 -5.32 26.89
C ASP A 260 1.15 -4.40 25.99
N LEU A 261 1.76 -3.32 25.49
CA LEU A 261 1.10 -2.39 24.56
C LEU A 261 0.81 -3.06 23.21
N GLU A 262 1.79 -3.80 22.66
CA GLU A 262 1.64 -4.56 21.41
C GLU A 262 0.53 -5.60 21.55
N ARG A 263 0.52 -6.37 22.66
CA ARG A 263 -0.55 -7.35 22.92
C ARG A 263 -1.93 -6.68 22.97
N ARG A 264 -2.08 -5.59 23.73
CA ARG A 264 -3.36 -4.85 23.81
C ARG A 264 -3.78 -4.27 22.46
N ALA A 265 -2.84 -3.82 21.65
CA ALA A 265 -3.15 -3.35 20.30
C ALA A 265 -3.67 -4.51 19.42
N MET A 266 -3.15 -5.73 19.57
CA MET A 266 -3.61 -6.90 18.84
C MET A 266 -4.97 -7.45 19.31
N GLU A 267 -5.21 -7.43 20.62
CA GLU A 267 -6.38 -8.08 21.24
C GLU A 267 -7.54 -7.11 21.55
N GLY A 268 -7.26 -5.81 21.58
CA GLY A 268 -8.20 -4.75 21.95
C GLY A 268 -7.93 -4.15 23.33
N GLY A 269 -8.59 -3.01 23.61
CA GLY A 269 -8.38 -2.26 24.86
C GLY A 269 -7.09 -1.45 24.88
N PHE A 270 -6.55 -1.11 23.71
CA PHE A 270 -5.43 -0.21 23.51
C PHE A 270 -5.90 1.18 23.09
N THR A 271 -5.12 2.19 23.47
CA THR A 271 -5.19 3.56 22.98
C THR A 271 -3.78 4.12 22.91
N ALA A 272 -3.55 5.06 22.00
CA ALA A 272 -2.24 5.58 21.70
C ALA A 272 -1.51 6.07 22.96
N THR A 273 -0.25 5.68 23.07
CA THR A 273 0.55 5.85 24.27
C THR A 273 1.88 6.51 23.91
N ALA A 274 2.25 7.56 24.63
CA ALA A 274 3.52 8.25 24.43
C ALA A 274 4.68 7.32 24.78
N ALA A 275 5.67 7.23 23.87
CA ALA A 275 6.77 6.30 24.01
C ALA A 275 7.89 6.80 24.93
N GLY A 276 7.73 7.91 25.65
CA GLY A 276 8.80 8.46 26.52
C GLY A 276 10.06 8.92 25.78
N ALA A 277 10.01 9.03 24.45
CA ALA A 277 11.13 9.39 23.60
C ALA A 277 10.78 10.53 22.62
N SER A 278 11.80 11.27 22.19
CA SER A 278 11.72 12.22 21.08
C SER A 278 12.87 12.00 20.10
N LEU A 279 12.62 12.17 18.80
CA LEU A 279 13.61 12.00 17.74
C LEU A 279 14.18 13.32 17.26
N ARG A 280 15.50 13.35 17.12
CA ARG A 280 16.24 14.33 16.32
C ARG A 280 16.54 13.70 14.96
N LEU A 281 16.29 14.45 13.90
CA LEU A 281 16.43 14.00 12.51
C LEU A 281 17.21 15.02 11.70
N ASP A 282 18.10 14.52 10.85
CA ASP A 282 18.65 15.26 9.71
C ASP A 282 18.71 14.31 8.50
N LEU A 283 17.80 14.54 7.55
CA LEU A 283 17.58 13.72 6.37
C LEU A 283 17.70 14.60 5.13
N ALA A 284 18.36 14.09 4.09
CA ALA A 284 18.45 14.77 2.81
C ALA A 284 18.43 13.79 1.64
N GLU A 285 17.53 14.06 0.70
CA GLU A 285 17.36 13.35 -0.55
C GLU A 285 17.35 14.32 -1.74
N GLN A 286 17.62 13.78 -2.92
CA GLN A 286 17.34 14.42 -4.19
C GLN A 286 16.00 13.89 -4.70
N ALA A 287 15.09 14.81 -5.01
CA ALA A 287 13.81 14.53 -5.67
C ALA A 287 13.92 14.92 -7.15
N THR A 288 13.64 13.98 -8.05
CA THR A 288 13.68 14.21 -9.51
C THR A 288 12.33 13.83 -10.10
N ALA A 289 11.62 14.81 -10.67
CA ALA A 289 10.36 14.55 -11.35
C ALA A 289 10.60 13.77 -12.66
N ILE A 290 9.84 12.71 -12.85
CA ILE A 290 9.78 11.91 -14.08
C ILE A 290 8.31 11.69 -14.46
N VAL A 291 8.07 11.33 -15.71
CA VAL A 291 6.76 10.88 -16.18
C VAL A 291 6.89 9.42 -16.58
N SER A 292 6.08 8.56 -15.95
CA SER A 292 5.86 7.18 -16.36
C SER A 292 4.44 7.03 -16.92
N HIS A 293 4.05 5.82 -17.31
CA HIS A 293 2.77 5.59 -17.96
C HIS A 293 2.08 4.31 -17.48
N ASN A 294 0.78 4.41 -17.26
CA ASN A 294 -0.10 3.25 -17.32
C ASN A 294 -0.47 2.97 -18.79
N LEU A 295 -0.67 1.71 -19.14
CA LEU A 295 -1.30 1.32 -20.41
C LEU A 295 -2.75 0.90 -20.14
N LEU A 296 -3.70 1.57 -20.79
CA LEU A 296 -5.12 1.28 -20.66
C LEU A 296 -5.63 0.68 -21.97
N ALA A 297 -6.00 -0.60 -21.93
CA ALA A 297 -6.64 -1.32 -23.02
C ALA A 297 -8.12 -1.54 -22.70
N ARG A 298 -9.00 -1.22 -23.64
CA ARG A 298 -10.45 -1.31 -23.49
C ARG A 298 -11.05 -2.28 -24.50
N LEU A 299 -11.91 -3.17 -24.02
CA LEU A 299 -12.79 -3.98 -24.85
C LEU A 299 -14.24 -3.55 -24.60
N PRO A 300 -14.90 -2.84 -25.54
CA PRO A 300 -16.27 -2.38 -25.34
C PRO A 300 -17.26 -3.53 -25.14
N GLY A 301 -18.08 -3.44 -24.09
CA GLY A 301 -19.15 -4.41 -23.85
C GLY A 301 -20.25 -4.29 -24.91
N THR A 302 -20.75 -5.43 -25.39
CA THR A 302 -21.80 -5.47 -26.43
C THR A 302 -23.20 -5.18 -25.89
N THR A 303 -23.50 -5.65 -24.67
CA THR A 303 -24.83 -5.48 -24.05
C THR A 303 -24.88 -4.34 -23.03
N ARG A 304 -23.76 -4.09 -22.33
CA ARG A 304 -23.67 -3.10 -21.24
C ARG A 304 -22.39 -2.25 -21.37
N PRO A 305 -22.28 -1.42 -22.41
CA PRO A 305 -21.07 -0.64 -22.68
C PRO A 305 -20.76 0.42 -21.59
N SER A 306 -21.72 0.73 -20.71
CA SER A 306 -21.55 1.65 -19.58
C SER A 306 -21.08 0.96 -18.29
N GLU A 307 -21.05 -0.37 -18.24
CA GLU A 307 -20.51 -1.12 -17.11
C GLU A 307 -19.03 -1.45 -17.38
N THR A 308 -18.17 -1.27 -16.38
CA THR A 308 -16.73 -1.49 -16.51
C THR A 308 -16.26 -2.55 -15.52
N VAL A 309 -15.49 -3.52 -16.03
CA VAL A 309 -14.71 -4.47 -15.24
C VAL A 309 -13.25 -4.09 -15.42
N ILE A 310 -12.54 -3.85 -14.32
CA ILE A 310 -11.11 -3.53 -14.34
C ILE A 310 -10.34 -4.82 -14.02
N TYR A 311 -9.42 -5.19 -14.91
CA TYR A 311 -8.42 -6.22 -14.69
C TYR A 311 -7.05 -5.59 -14.91
N SER A 312 -6.19 -5.65 -13.89
CA SER A 312 -4.94 -4.89 -13.86
C SER A 312 -3.79 -5.73 -13.32
N ALA A 313 -2.59 -5.40 -13.78
CA ALA A 313 -1.32 -5.86 -13.25
C ALA A 313 -0.30 -4.71 -13.37
N HIS A 314 0.68 -4.66 -12.47
CA HIS A 314 1.83 -3.77 -12.63
C HIS A 314 2.78 -4.38 -13.68
N TRP A 315 3.47 -3.53 -14.45
CA TRP A 315 4.41 -3.96 -15.50
C TRP A 315 5.87 -3.69 -15.12
N ASP A 316 6.09 -2.71 -14.26
CA ASP A 316 7.37 -2.24 -13.78
C ASP A 316 8.03 -3.24 -12.83
N HIS A 317 9.35 -3.12 -12.70
CA HIS A 317 10.15 -3.92 -11.78
C HIS A 317 11.37 -3.11 -11.28
N GLU A 318 12.19 -3.72 -10.41
CA GLU A 318 13.28 -3.06 -9.67
C GLU A 318 14.42 -2.48 -10.52
N GLY A 319 14.45 -2.68 -11.84
CA GLY A 319 15.50 -2.15 -12.71
C GLY A 319 16.84 -2.87 -12.55
N ALA A 320 17.91 -2.10 -12.34
CA ALA A 320 19.27 -2.63 -12.22
C ALA A 320 19.88 -2.39 -10.83
N ARG A 321 20.65 -3.37 -10.38
CA ARG A 321 21.50 -3.35 -9.19
C ARG A 321 22.65 -2.36 -9.36
N SER A 322 23.00 -1.69 -8.26
CA SER A 322 24.22 -0.88 -8.17
C SER A 322 25.50 -1.72 -8.29
N ALA A 323 25.47 -2.97 -7.81
CA ALA A 323 26.57 -3.93 -7.89
C ALA A 323 26.10 -5.25 -8.53
N PRO A 324 26.96 -5.92 -9.32
CA PRO A 324 26.60 -7.19 -9.93
C PRO A 324 26.41 -8.29 -8.89
N ASP A 325 25.60 -9.28 -9.22
CA ASP A 325 25.43 -10.51 -8.46
C ASP A 325 26.70 -11.40 -8.56
N ALA A 326 26.65 -12.57 -7.93
CA ALA A 326 27.77 -13.51 -7.96
C ALA A 326 28.11 -14.04 -9.37
N ARG A 327 27.20 -13.90 -10.33
CA ARG A 327 27.35 -14.31 -11.74
C ARG A 327 27.78 -13.14 -12.64
N GLY A 328 27.85 -11.92 -12.11
CA GLY A 328 28.19 -10.71 -12.88
C GLY A 328 26.97 -9.95 -13.42
N ASP A 329 25.76 -10.44 -13.17
CA ASP A 329 24.52 -9.85 -13.65
C ASP A 329 24.09 -8.69 -12.76
N ARG A 330 23.60 -7.62 -13.39
CA ARG A 330 23.14 -6.41 -12.71
C ARG A 330 21.63 -6.21 -12.83
N ILE A 331 20.91 -7.01 -13.58
CA ILE A 331 19.50 -6.72 -13.88
C ILE A 331 18.61 -7.46 -12.87
N TYR A 332 17.49 -6.83 -12.52
CA TYR A 332 16.37 -7.48 -11.85
C TYR A 332 15.30 -7.76 -12.89
N ASN A 333 15.42 -8.89 -13.57
CA ASN A 333 14.57 -9.25 -14.72
C ASN A 333 13.10 -9.51 -14.31
N GLY A 334 12.86 -9.81 -13.02
CA GLY A 334 11.51 -9.99 -12.45
C GLY A 334 10.86 -11.33 -12.79
N ALA A 335 11.63 -12.28 -13.32
CA ALA A 335 11.29 -13.68 -13.44
C ALA A 335 12.56 -14.51 -13.22
N TRP A 336 12.41 -15.83 -13.08
CA TRP A 336 13.56 -16.73 -13.17
C TRP A 336 13.97 -16.85 -14.63
N ASP A 337 15.16 -16.33 -14.93
CA ASP A 337 15.81 -16.34 -16.23
C ASP A 337 17.12 -17.15 -16.23
#